data_AF-A0AA44VN85-F1
#
_entry.id   AF-A0AA44VN85-F1
#
_cell.length_a   1.000
_cell.length_b   1.000
_cell.length_c   1.000
_cell.angle_alpha   90.00
_cell.angle_beta   90.00
_cell.angle_gamma   90.00
#
_symmetry.space_group_name_H-M   'P 1'
#
loop_
_entity.id
_entity.type
_entity.pdbx_description
1 polymer ?
#
loop_
_entity_poly.entity_id
_entity_poly.type
_entity_poly.pdbx_seq_one_letter_code
_entity_poly.pdbx_strand_id
1 'polypeptide(L)'
;MKGNDIISTKDVEKLYEELFESSARAQVKSNLKCINEICSKMVGVNATPSVPSVVKALASKGIIVSERSIYNRRAGKNPYPILIDAWIKAAQGKQLGIEVVVKASTEAEPEKGITVNSPNIFITEEDLLKISDPVLRYKVSVLYGQMVSLTKQNMALRELRELPAIHPEHNMQLPEKNVETKPTLPSHQLNSLDVEILNNILDGQSGQLYFDDEGTLFAARAIRTHTAISDPGLKEVIEKIIPKN
;
A
#
# COMPACT_ATOMS: atom_id res chain seq x y z
N MET A 1 -6.83 34.55 3.20
CA MET A 1 -7.15 33.61 4.28
C MET A 1 -8.49 32.96 3.97
N LYS A 2 -8.51 31.67 3.64
CA LYS A 2 -9.74 30.87 3.59
C LYS A 2 -9.44 29.63 4.42
N GLY A 3 -10.16 29.48 5.53
CA GLY A 3 -9.95 28.40 6.49
C GLY A 3 -10.07 27.05 5.80
N ASN A 4 -9.14 26.15 6.13
CA ASN A 4 -9.36 24.73 5.94
C ASN A 4 -10.42 24.30 6.96
N ASP A 5 -11.69 24.57 6.66
CA ASP A 5 -12.80 23.99 7.40
C ASP A 5 -12.73 22.48 7.17
N ILE A 6 -12.34 21.76 8.22
CA ILE A 6 -12.37 20.30 8.28
C ILE A 6 -13.84 19.92 8.35
N ILE A 7 -14.36 19.31 7.29
CA ILE A 7 -15.77 18.89 7.19
C ILE A 7 -15.80 17.37 7.28
N SER A 8 -16.44 16.82 8.31
CA SER A 8 -16.67 15.38 8.47
C SER A 8 -17.77 14.91 7.51
N THR A 9 -17.82 13.60 7.23
CA THR A 9 -18.92 13.00 6.45
C THR A 9 -20.30 13.31 7.04
N LYS A 10 -20.43 13.39 8.36
CA LYS A 10 -21.65 13.81 9.08
C LYS A 10 -22.01 15.28 8.84
N ASP A 11 -21.02 16.15 8.67
CA ASP A 11 -21.25 17.57 8.40
C ASP A 11 -21.70 17.79 6.95
N VAL A 12 -21.21 16.95 6.02
CA VAL A 12 -21.69 16.94 4.63
C VAL A 12 -23.14 16.45 4.55
N GLU A 13 -23.54 15.48 5.38
CA GLU A 13 -24.94 15.01 5.45
C GLU A 13 -25.89 16.10 5.93
N LYS A 14 -25.53 16.86 6.97
CA LYS A 14 -26.31 18.03 7.43
C LYS A 14 -26.40 19.11 6.35
N LEU A 15 -25.30 19.39 5.67
CA LEU A 15 -25.26 20.35 4.56
C LEU A 15 -26.14 19.88 3.38
N TYR A 16 -26.18 18.57 3.11
CA TYR A 16 -27.10 17.99 2.13
C TYR A 16 -28.57 18.22 2.52
N GLU A 17 -28.94 17.98 3.79
CA GLU A 17 -30.31 18.21 4.28
C GLU A 17 -30.73 19.68 4.16
N GLU A 18 -29.85 20.62 4.52
CA GLU A 18 -30.08 22.06 4.37
C GLU A 18 -30.26 22.47 2.89
N LEU A 19 -29.43 21.93 1.99
CA LEU A 19 -29.55 22.15 0.54
C LEU A 19 -30.80 21.48 -0.05
N PHE A 20 -31.23 20.36 0.51
CA PHE A 20 -32.43 19.63 0.10
C PHE A 20 -33.70 20.38 0.50
N GLU A 21 -33.75 20.93 1.72
CA GLU A 21 -34.88 21.71 2.22
C GLU A 21 -35.00 23.09 1.56
N SER A 22 -33.87 23.78 1.34
CA SER A 22 -33.84 25.09 0.67
C SER A 22 -34.15 25.04 -0.83
N SER A 23 -34.12 23.85 -1.45
CA SER A 23 -34.36 23.67 -2.88
C SER A 23 -35.85 23.56 -3.21
N ALA A 24 -36.45 24.61 -3.78
CA ALA A 24 -37.88 24.61 -4.14
C ALA A 24 -38.26 23.68 -5.32
N ARG A 25 -37.29 23.26 -6.17
CA ARG A 25 -37.57 22.50 -7.40
C ARG A 25 -37.38 20.99 -7.21
N ALA A 26 -38.40 20.20 -7.51
CA ALA A 26 -38.37 18.73 -7.40
C ALA A 26 -37.22 18.07 -8.19
N GLN A 27 -36.95 18.55 -9.41
CA GLN A 27 -35.82 18.06 -10.21
C GLN A 27 -34.46 18.31 -9.52
N VAL A 28 -34.33 19.43 -8.82
CA VAL A 28 -33.09 19.78 -8.11
C VAL A 28 -32.91 18.88 -6.90
N LYS A 29 -33.98 18.62 -6.14
CA LYS A 29 -33.98 17.65 -5.03
C LYS A 29 -33.59 16.24 -5.50
N SER A 30 -34.17 15.77 -6.61
CA SER A 30 -33.84 14.46 -7.19
C SER A 30 -32.36 14.36 -7.59
N ASN A 31 -31.85 15.38 -8.27
CA ASN A 31 -30.45 15.40 -8.68
C ASN A 31 -29.49 15.52 -7.48
N LEU A 32 -29.84 16.32 -6.45
CA LEU A 32 -29.05 16.41 -5.21
C LEU A 32 -28.96 15.07 -4.50
N LYS A 33 -30.08 14.34 -4.39
CA LYS A 33 -30.09 13.00 -3.80
C LYS A 33 -29.15 12.06 -4.56
N CYS A 34 -29.23 12.03 -5.88
CA CYS A 34 -28.37 11.17 -6.69
C CYS A 34 -26.90 11.56 -6.60
N ILE A 35 -26.58 12.87 -6.58
CA ILE A 35 -25.21 13.36 -6.38
C ILE A 35 -24.70 12.96 -5.00
N ASN A 36 -25.49 13.13 -3.95
CA ASN A 36 -25.11 12.77 -2.58
C ASN A 36 -24.79 11.28 -2.45
N GLU A 37 -25.65 10.41 -3.00
CA GLU A 37 -25.42 8.96 -3.02
C GLU A 37 -24.14 8.58 -3.78
N ILE A 38 -23.87 9.22 -4.92
CA ILE A 38 -22.68 8.94 -5.73
C ILE A 38 -21.42 9.38 -4.99
N CYS A 39 -21.41 10.60 -4.46
CA CYS A 39 -20.26 11.12 -3.72
C CYS A 39 -19.98 10.31 -2.45
N SER A 40 -21.02 9.95 -1.69
CA SER A 40 -20.90 9.08 -0.51
C SER A 40 -20.27 7.72 -0.86
N LYS A 41 -20.74 7.08 -1.94
CA LYS A 41 -20.15 5.81 -2.42
C LYS A 41 -18.70 5.97 -2.85
N MET A 42 -18.36 7.05 -3.56
CA MET A 42 -16.97 7.32 -3.97
C MET A 42 -16.05 7.50 -2.76
N VAL A 43 -16.46 8.29 -1.77
CA VAL A 43 -15.67 8.50 -0.54
C VAL A 43 -15.60 7.24 0.32
N GLY A 44 -16.65 6.40 0.32
CA GLY A 44 -16.64 5.08 0.94
C GLY A 44 -15.54 4.17 0.40
N VAL A 45 -15.27 4.22 -0.91
CA VAL A 45 -14.21 3.46 -1.60
C VAL A 45 -12.87 4.22 -1.64
N ASN A 46 -12.72 5.28 -0.82
CA ASN A 46 -11.53 6.15 -0.76
C ASN A 46 -11.19 6.87 -2.08
N ALA A 47 -12.14 7.01 -2.99
CA ALA A 47 -12.00 7.79 -4.21
C ALA A 47 -12.46 9.23 -3.97
N THR A 48 -11.67 10.20 -4.44
CA THR A 48 -12.05 11.62 -4.37
C THR A 48 -13.11 11.93 -5.44
N PRO A 49 -14.31 12.39 -5.06
CA PRO A 49 -15.32 12.78 -6.02
C PRO A 49 -14.84 14.00 -6.82
N SER A 50 -15.09 14.01 -8.13
CA SER A 50 -14.82 15.16 -9.00
C SER A 50 -16.03 15.39 -9.88
N VAL A 51 -16.27 16.64 -10.32
CA VAL A 51 -17.43 16.96 -11.16
C VAL A 51 -17.50 16.08 -12.43
N PRO A 52 -16.40 15.82 -13.18
CA PRO A 52 -16.45 14.89 -14.31
C PRO A 52 -16.81 13.45 -13.91
N SER A 53 -16.27 12.95 -12.80
CA SER A 53 -16.57 11.60 -12.30
C SER A 53 -18.02 11.47 -11.83
N VAL A 54 -18.56 12.50 -11.18
CA VAL A 54 -19.96 12.57 -10.73
C VAL A 54 -20.90 12.65 -11.94
N VAL A 55 -20.58 13.45 -12.97
CA VAL A 55 -21.37 13.50 -14.22
C VAL A 55 -21.38 12.15 -14.93
N LYS A 56 -20.23 11.49 -15.02
CA LYS A 56 -20.13 10.15 -15.63
C LYS A 56 -20.95 9.11 -14.86
N ALA A 57 -20.94 9.18 -13.53
CA ALA A 57 -21.74 8.31 -12.66
C ALA A 57 -23.25 8.64 -12.66
N LEU A 58 -23.63 9.89 -12.91
CA LEU A 58 -25.03 10.28 -13.13
C LEU A 58 -25.54 9.77 -14.48
N ALA A 59 -24.70 9.86 -15.53
CA ALA A 59 -25.02 9.35 -16.85
C ALA A 59 -25.25 7.83 -16.85
N SER A 60 -24.48 7.06 -16.06
CA SER A 60 -24.72 5.61 -15.92
C SER A 60 -26.00 5.27 -15.16
N LYS A 61 -26.55 6.20 -14.37
CA LYS A 61 -27.89 6.11 -13.75
C LYS A 61 -29.02 6.64 -14.66
N GLY A 62 -28.72 7.03 -15.91
CA GLY A 62 -29.70 7.57 -16.86
C GLY A 62 -30.05 9.06 -16.65
N ILE A 63 -29.30 9.79 -15.80
CA ILE A 63 -29.53 11.21 -15.54
C ILE A 63 -28.52 12.03 -16.33
N ILE A 64 -28.99 12.74 -17.37
CA ILE A 64 -28.14 13.57 -18.22
C ILE A 64 -28.05 14.98 -17.61
N VAL A 65 -26.91 15.28 -16.98
CA VAL A 65 -26.58 16.62 -16.46
C VAL A 65 -25.27 17.07 -17.08
N SER A 66 -25.24 18.28 -17.64
CA SER A 66 -24.00 18.84 -18.17
C SER A 66 -23.07 19.30 -17.04
N GLU A 67 -21.76 19.14 -17.21
CA GLU A 67 -20.76 19.69 -16.29
C GLU A 67 -20.96 21.19 -16.07
N ARG A 68 -21.31 21.93 -17.14
CA ARG A 68 -21.60 23.37 -17.09
C ARG A 68 -22.78 23.69 -16.16
N SER A 69 -23.78 22.82 -16.07
CA SER A 69 -24.93 22.98 -15.16
C SER A 69 -24.54 22.81 -13.70
N ILE A 70 -23.55 21.96 -13.41
CA ILE A 70 -23.02 21.73 -12.07
C ILE A 70 -22.08 22.86 -11.68
N TYR A 71 -21.19 23.30 -12.57
CA TYR A 71 -20.26 24.40 -12.29
C TYR A 71 -20.92 25.78 -12.18
N ASN A 72 -22.14 25.96 -12.71
CA ASN A 72 -22.78 27.27 -12.75
C ASN A 72 -23.18 27.75 -11.35
N ARG A 73 -22.34 28.55 -10.69
CA ARG A 73 -22.60 29.16 -9.37
C ARG A 73 -23.53 30.37 -9.45
N ARG A 74 -24.71 30.24 -10.10
CA ARG A 74 -25.71 31.33 -10.28
C ARG A 74 -25.95 32.08 -8.97
N ALA A 75 -25.22 33.19 -8.74
CA ALA A 75 -25.24 33.98 -7.50
C ALA A 75 -25.29 33.14 -6.20
N GLY A 76 -24.54 32.02 -6.14
CA GLY A 76 -24.53 31.13 -4.96
C GLY A 76 -25.79 30.27 -4.74
N LYS A 77 -26.79 30.35 -5.62
CA LYS A 77 -28.06 29.60 -5.51
C LYS A 77 -28.02 28.19 -6.10
N ASN A 78 -26.91 27.76 -6.69
CA ASN A 78 -26.79 26.42 -7.23
C ASN A 78 -26.27 25.47 -6.14
N PRO A 79 -27.07 24.48 -5.70
CA PRO A 79 -26.69 23.62 -4.59
C PRO A 79 -25.69 22.52 -5.00
N TYR A 80 -25.60 22.16 -6.30
CA TYR A 80 -24.73 21.06 -6.74
C TYR A 80 -23.22 21.30 -6.51
N PRO A 81 -22.64 22.45 -6.91
CA PRO A 81 -21.21 22.66 -6.70
C PRO A 81 -20.86 22.80 -5.21
N ILE A 82 -21.78 23.29 -4.37
CA ILE A 82 -21.58 23.40 -2.92
C ILE A 82 -21.48 22.00 -2.31
N LEU A 83 -22.40 21.10 -2.66
CA LEU A 83 -22.40 19.72 -2.17
C LEU A 83 -21.16 18.94 -2.64
N ILE A 84 -20.77 19.09 -3.91
CA ILE A 84 -19.59 18.40 -4.45
C ILE A 84 -18.30 18.93 -3.83
N ASP A 85 -18.16 20.25 -3.66
CA ASP A 85 -17.01 20.86 -3.00
C ASP A 85 -16.91 20.39 -1.53
N ALA A 86 -18.03 20.21 -0.83
CA ALA A 86 -18.06 19.67 0.53
C ALA A 86 -17.60 18.20 0.57
N TRP A 87 -18.06 17.37 -0.36
CA TRP A 87 -17.62 15.98 -0.48
C TRP A 87 -16.14 15.85 -0.88
N ILE A 88 -15.61 16.76 -1.70
CA ILE A 88 -14.17 16.84 -2.01
C ILE A 88 -13.37 17.12 -0.74
N LYS A 89 -13.81 18.08 0.08
CA LYS A 89 -13.16 18.41 1.36
C LYS A 89 -13.22 17.24 2.35
N ALA A 90 -14.35 16.56 2.47
CA ALA A 90 -14.49 15.38 3.32
C ALA A 90 -13.57 14.23 2.85
N ALA A 91 -13.49 13.99 1.53
CA ALA A 91 -12.58 12.99 0.96
C ALA A 91 -11.11 13.32 1.22
N GLN A 92 -10.73 14.60 1.10
CA GLN A 92 -9.39 15.08 1.42
C GLN A 92 -9.07 14.92 2.92
N GLY A 93 -10.03 15.22 3.80
CA GLY A 93 -9.88 14.99 5.24
C GLY A 93 -9.68 13.51 5.60
N LYS A 94 -10.37 12.61 4.90
CA LYS A 94 -10.20 11.16 5.05
C LYS A 94 -8.84 10.67 4.53
N GLN A 95 -8.38 11.17 3.39
CA GLN A 95 -7.06 10.84 2.82
C GLN A 95 -5.89 11.32 3.69
N LEU A 96 -6.08 12.43 4.41
CA LEU A 96 -5.13 12.97 5.39
C LEU A 96 -5.24 12.29 6.78
N GLY A 97 -6.01 11.20 6.92
CA GLY A 97 -6.14 10.48 8.20
C GLY A 97 -6.90 11.24 9.29
N ILE A 98 -7.55 12.36 8.98
CA ILE A 98 -8.17 13.25 9.98
C ILE A 98 -9.40 12.60 10.63
N GLU A 99 -10.09 11.68 9.94
CA GLU A 99 -11.16 10.88 10.56
C GLU A 99 -10.64 10.01 11.73
N VAL A 100 -9.35 9.62 11.73
CA VAL A 100 -8.73 8.88 12.84
C VAL A 100 -8.52 9.80 14.05
N VAL A 101 -8.15 11.07 13.81
CA VAL A 101 -7.96 12.08 14.86
C VAL A 101 -9.28 12.52 15.48
N VAL A 102 -10.33 12.71 14.67
CA VAL A 102 -11.66 13.09 15.17
C VAL A 102 -12.31 11.93 15.95
N LYS A 103 -12.19 10.68 15.47
CA LYS A 103 -12.68 9.51 16.22
C LYS A 103 -11.93 9.31 17.54
N ALA A 104 -10.60 9.49 17.55
CA ALA A 104 -9.78 9.43 18.76
C ALA A 104 -10.14 10.53 19.78
N SER A 105 -10.75 11.63 19.35
CA SER A 105 -11.16 12.73 20.22
C SER A 105 -12.58 12.58 20.79
N THR A 106 -13.43 11.74 20.19
CA THR A 106 -14.85 11.63 20.57
C THR A 106 -15.28 10.28 21.15
N GLU A 107 -14.45 9.24 21.05
CA GLU A 107 -14.75 7.93 21.62
C GLU A 107 -13.71 7.60 22.70
N ALA A 108 -14.03 7.96 23.95
CA ALA A 108 -13.35 7.41 25.11
C ALA A 108 -13.85 5.97 25.31
N GLU A 109 -13.06 4.99 24.90
CA GLU A 109 -13.23 3.60 25.34
C GLU A 109 -11.89 3.02 25.81
N PRO A 110 -11.95 2.10 26.79
CA PRO A 110 -10.96 1.97 27.84
C PRO A 110 -9.86 0.96 27.52
N GLU A 111 -8.77 1.13 28.26
CA GLU A 111 -7.58 0.29 28.35
C GLU A 111 -7.77 -1.18 27.97
N LYS A 112 -7.10 -1.63 26.90
CA LYS A 112 -6.60 -3.00 26.79
C LYS A 112 -5.25 -3.03 26.08
N GLY A 113 -4.24 -3.47 26.83
CA GLY A 113 -3.10 -4.20 26.30
C GLY A 113 -1.86 -3.35 25.99
N ILE A 114 -0.90 -3.41 26.92
CA ILE A 114 0.55 -3.20 26.79
C ILE A 114 0.97 -2.71 25.39
N THR A 115 1.09 -1.39 25.23
CA THR A 115 1.72 -0.78 24.06
C THR A 115 3.22 -1.00 24.14
N VAL A 116 3.74 -1.92 23.32
CA VAL A 116 5.15 -2.00 22.97
C VAL A 116 5.58 -0.63 22.46
N ASN A 117 6.51 0.00 23.19
CA ASN A 117 7.11 1.31 22.92
C ASN A 117 7.04 1.72 21.44
N SER A 118 6.03 2.53 21.09
CA SER A 118 6.05 3.32 19.87
C SER A 118 7.34 4.17 19.91
N PRO A 119 8.20 4.11 18.88
CA PRO A 119 9.39 4.97 18.86
C PRO A 119 8.89 6.41 18.96
N ASN A 120 9.36 7.16 19.95
CA ASN A 120 9.01 8.57 20.17
C ASN A 120 8.92 9.29 18.82
N ILE A 121 7.69 9.56 18.37
CA ILE A 121 7.43 10.31 17.14
C ILE A 121 7.73 11.77 17.51
N PHE A 122 8.96 12.20 17.30
CA PHE A 122 9.41 13.56 17.63
C PHE A 122 8.85 14.64 16.69
N ILE A 123 8.21 14.25 15.58
CA ILE A 123 7.67 15.16 14.57
C ILE A 123 6.31 14.60 14.13
N THR A 124 5.23 15.34 14.37
CA THR A 124 3.90 15.00 13.83
C THR A 124 3.60 15.77 12.54
N GLU A 125 2.55 15.39 11.82
CA GLU A 125 2.12 16.11 10.63
C GLU A 125 1.69 17.56 10.96
N GLU A 126 1.18 17.81 12.17
CA GLU A 126 0.90 19.16 12.66
C GLU A 126 2.16 20.01 12.79
N ASP A 127 3.31 19.41 13.12
CA ASP A 127 4.59 20.11 13.20
C ASP A 127 5.13 20.50 11.82
N LEU A 128 4.85 19.71 10.79
CA LEU A 128 5.17 20.05 9.40
C LEU A 128 4.40 21.29 8.93
N LEU A 129 3.15 21.47 9.39
CA LEU A 129 2.32 22.62 9.03
C LEU A 129 2.79 23.93 9.67
N LYS A 130 3.53 23.85 10.79
CA LYS A 130 4.15 25.02 11.45
C LYS A 130 5.38 25.54 10.69
N ILE A 131 5.89 24.80 9.70
CA ILE A 131 7.00 25.24 8.86
C ILE A 131 6.49 26.24 7.80
N SER A 132 6.81 27.52 8.01
CA SER A 132 6.37 28.63 7.14
C SER A 132 6.98 28.59 5.74
N ASP A 133 8.25 28.17 5.61
CA ASP A 133 8.93 28.08 4.30
C ASP A 133 8.42 26.86 3.51
N PRO A 134 7.78 27.06 2.35
CA PRO A 134 7.25 25.97 1.53
C PRO A 134 8.31 24.95 1.08
N VAL A 135 9.53 25.42 0.79
CA VAL A 135 10.62 24.55 0.29
C VAL A 135 11.15 23.68 1.42
N LEU A 136 11.39 24.28 2.58
CA LEU A 136 11.78 23.54 3.78
C LEU A 136 10.69 22.56 4.21
N ARG A 137 9.42 22.98 4.22
CA ARG A 137 8.28 22.12 4.54
C ARG A 137 8.21 20.91 3.62
N TYR A 138 8.40 21.10 2.31
CA TYR A 138 8.45 20.00 1.36
C TYR A 138 9.60 19.02 1.68
N LYS A 139 10.82 19.53 1.91
CA LYS A 139 11.98 18.70 2.26
C LYS A 139 11.75 17.87 3.53
N VAL A 140 11.23 18.51 4.58
CA VAL A 140 10.93 17.82 5.84
C VAL A 140 9.77 16.83 5.68
N SER A 141 8.77 17.14 4.85
CA SER A 141 7.68 16.19 4.53
C SER A 141 8.17 14.95 3.81
N VAL A 142 9.13 15.09 2.88
CA VAL A 142 9.76 13.96 2.19
C VAL A 142 10.53 13.08 3.20
N LEU A 143 11.33 13.70 4.07
CA LEU A 143 12.08 12.99 5.12
C LEU A 143 11.15 12.28 6.11
N TYR A 144 10.05 12.92 6.49
CA TYR A 144 9.01 12.33 7.33
C TYR A 144 8.39 11.10 6.66
N GLY A 145 8.01 11.19 5.39
CA GLY A 145 7.51 10.05 4.62
C GLY A 145 8.50 8.90 4.53
N GLN A 146 9.79 9.19 4.34
CA GLN A 146 10.85 8.19 4.36
C GLN A 146 10.99 7.51 5.73
N MET A 147 10.96 8.30 6.81
CA MET A 147 11.01 7.78 8.18
C MET A 147 9.83 6.85 8.48
N VAL A 148 8.60 7.24 8.11
CA VAL A 148 7.40 6.40 8.26
C VAL A 148 7.50 5.11 7.44
N SER A 149 8.05 5.17 6.22
CA SER A 149 8.27 3.96 5.42
C SER A 149 9.29 3.03 6.08
N LEU A 150 10.40 3.58 6.60
CA LEU A 150 11.44 2.80 7.27
C LEU A 150 10.95 2.18 8.57
N THR A 151 10.14 2.88 9.36
CA THR A 151 9.55 2.31 10.58
C THR A 151 8.60 1.16 10.25
N LYS A 152 7.76 1.29 9.21
CA LYS A 152 6.91 0.19 8.72
C LYS A 152 7.72 -1.01 8.26
N GLN A 153 8.80 -0.79 7.50
CA GLN A 153 9.70 -1.86 7.08
C GLN A 153 10.38 -2.53 8.29
N ASN A 154 10.80 -1.75 9.29
CA ASN A 154 11.41 -2.29 10.51
C ASN A 154 10.40 -3.11 11.34
N MET A 155 9.16 -2.64 11.46
CA MET A 155 8.07 -3.38 12.10
C MET A 155 7.81 -4.70 11.38
N ALA A 156 7.70 -4.69 10.06
CA ALA A 156 7.52 -5.92 9.27
C ALA A 156 8.68 -6.92 9.46
N LEU A 157 9.93 -6.45 9.53
CA LEU A 157 11.08 -7.30 9.82
C LEU A 157 11.09 -7.85 11.25
N ARG A 158 10.61 -7.08 12.23
CA ARG A 158 10.44 -7.55 13.61
C ARG A 158 9.31 -8.56 13.70
N GLU A 159 8.19 -8.33 13.02
CA GLU A 159 7.10 -9.30 12.95
C GLU A 159 7.57 -10.62 12.31
N LEU A 160 8.38 -10.57 11.25
CA LEU A 160 9.01 -11.76 10.67
C LEU A 160 9.93 -12.50 11.66
N ARG A 161 10.60 -11.77 12.56
CA ARG A 161 11.44 -12.37 13.61
C ARG A 161 10.61 -13.00 14.73
N GLU A 162 9.44 -12.43 15.04
CA GLU A 162 8.53 -12.91 16.09
C GLU A 162 7.55 -13.99 15.60
N LEU A 163 7.53 -14.29 14.29
CA LEU A 163 6.82 -15.46 13.79
C LEU A 163 7.46 -16.73 14.36
N PRO A 164 6.68 -17.67 14.93
CA PRO A 164 7.22 -18.96 15.30
C PRO A 164 7.82 -19.58 14.05
N ALA A 165 9.07 -20.05 14.15
CA ALA A 165 9.72 -20.75 13.07
C ALA A 165 8.86 -21.96 12.69
N ILE A 166 8.11 -21.85 11.59
CA ILE A 166 7.43 -22.98 10.98
C ILE A 166 8.54 -23.80 10.35
N HIS A 167 9.08 -24.72 11.14
CA HIS A 167 9.82 -25.84 10.60
C HIS A 167 8.80 -26.61 9.77
N PRO A 168 8.95 -26.72 8.44
CA PRO A 168 8.08 -27.61 7.70
C PRO A 168 8.26 -28.98 8.33
N GLU A 169 7.19 -29.50 8.93
CA GLU A 169 7.11 -30.88 9.38
C GLU A 169 7.18 -31.77 8.13
N HIS A 170 8.39 -31.95 7.62
CA HIS A 170 8.73 -33.14 6.88
C HIS A 170 8.72 -34.26 7.90
N ASN A 171 7.69 -35.11 7.80
CA ASN A 171 7.66 -36.49 8.25
C ASN A 171 9.04 -37.01 8.68
N MET A 172 9.38 -36.86 9.96
CA MET A 172 10.47 -37.60 10.58
C MET A 172 9.89 -38.33 11.78
N GLN A 173 9.21 -39.44 11.47
CA GLN A 173 9.29 -40.57 12.40
C GLN A 173 10.75 -40.99 12.44
N LEU A 174 11.44 -40.66 13.53
CA LEU A 174 12.64 -41.38 13.94
C LEU A 174 12.37 -41.93 15.34
N PRO A 175 12.34 -43.26 15.52
CA PRO A 175 12.39 -43.83 16.85
C PRO A 175 13.79 -43.62 17.43
N GLU A 176 13.79 -43.25 18.70
CA GLU A 176 14.87 -43.28 19.69
C GLU A 176 16.21 -43.90 19.27
N LYS A 177 17.29 -43.13 19.42
CA LYS A 177 18.37 -43.45 20.38
C LYS A 177 19.41 -42.32 20.46
N ASN A 178 19.78 -42.04 21.71
CA ASN A 178 20.91 -41.22 22.14
C ASN A 178 22.15 -41.31 21.25
N VAL A 179 22.85 -40.19 21.03
CA VAL A 179 24.31 -40.01 21.25
C VAL A 179 24.76 -38.64 20.71
N GLU A 180 25.33 -37.86 21.62
CA GLU A 180 26.35 -36.81 21.44
C GLU A 180 26.09 -35.62 20.48
N THR A 181 25.75 -34.50 21.11
CA THR A 181 25.93 -33.13 20.65
C THR A 181 27.37 -32.90 20.17
N LYS A 182 27.59 -32.96 18.86
CA LYS A 182 28.61 -32.16 18.18
C LYS A 182 27.93 -30.89 17.67
N PRO A 183 28.51 -29.69 17.86
CA PRO A 183 27.97 -28.48 17.26
C PRO A 183 28.16 -28.60 15.74
N THR A 184 27.11 -29.02 15.04
CA THR A 184 27.13 -29.04 13.58
C THR A 184 27.12 -27.58 13.12
N LEU A 185 28.15 -27.20 12.37
CA LEU A 185 28.23 -25.95 11.60
C LEU A 185 26.89 -25.69 10.89
N PRO A 186 26.49 -24.41 10.68
CA PRO A 186 25.27 -24.10 9.96
C PRO A 186 25.29 -24.83 8.62
N SER A 187 24.42 -25.82 8.48
CA SER A 187 24.30 -26.59 7.25
C SER A 187 24.02 -25.61 6.13
N HIS A 188 24.95 -25.55 5.18
CA HIS A 188 24.82 -24.90 3.88
C HIS A 188 23.66 -25.55 3.09
N GLN A 189 22.42 -25.34 3.53
CA GLN A 189 21.25 -25.92 2.92
C GLN A 189 20.87 -25.11 1.68
N LEU A 190 20.94 -25.77 0.54
CA LEU A 190 20.44 -25.26 -0.73
C LEU A 190 18.92 -25.18 -0.66
N ASN A 191 18.35 -24.03 -1.02
CA ASN A 191 16.90 -23.87 -1.15
C ASN A 191 16.40 -24.51 -2.45
N SER A 192 15.09 -24.71 -2.58
CA SER A 192 14.48 -25.30 -3.79
C SER A 192 14.92 -24.60 -5.09
N LEU A 193 15.04 -23.27 -5.07
CA LEU A 193 15.52 -22.49 -6.21
C LEU A 193 17.01 -22.72 -6.50
N ASP A 194 17.82 -22.88 -5.45
CA ASP A 194 19.26 -23.15 -5.60
C ASP A 194 19.47 -24.52 -6.27
N VAL A 195 18.66 -25.52 -5.88
CA VAL A 195 18.68 -26.86 -6.48
C VAL A 195 18.19 -26.82 -7.93
N GLU A 196 17.16 -26.02 -8.23
CA GLU A 196 16.66 -25.84 -9.59
C GLU A 196 17.72 -25.24 -10.52
N ILE A 197 18.45 -24.20 -10.06
CA ILE A 197 19.55 -23.59 -10.82
C ILE A 197 20.65 -24.60 -11.13
N LEU A 198 20.99 -25.48 -10.17
CA LEU A 198 21.99 -26.53 -10.38
C LEU A 198 21.50 -27.60 -11.36
N ASN A 199 20.24 -28.04 -11.21
CA ASN A 199 19.64 -29.02 -12.12
C ASN A 199 19.57 -28.47 -13.56
N ASN A 200 19.22 -27.21 -13.74
CA ASN A 200 19.15 -26.60 -15.08
C ASN A 200 20.51 -26.62 -15.80
N ILE A 201 21.61 -26.53 -15.06
CA ILE A 201 22.97 -26.65 -15.60
C ILE A 201 23.34 -28.10 -15.85
N LEU A 202 23.04 -29.00 -14.91
CA LEU A 202 23.32 -30.43 -15.06
C LEU A 202 22.56 -31.04 -16.23
N ASP A 203 21.30 -30.67 -16.40
CA ASP A 203 20.43 -31.11 -17.48
C ASP A 203 20.72 -30.42 -18.82
N GLY A 204 21.63 -29.43 -18.83
CA GLY A 204 22.06 -28.75 -20.05
C GLY A 204 20.95 -27.95 -20.74
N GLN A 205 19.97 -27.43 -19.99
CA GLN A 205 18.79 -26.74 -20.57
C GLN A 205 19.15 -25.52 -21.42
N SER A 206 20.32 -24.91 -21.21
CA SER A 206 20.80 -23.79 -22.03
C SER A 206 21.14 -24.20 -23.46
N GLY A 207 21.21 -25.51 -23.77
CA GLY A 207 21.49 -26.07 -25.10
C GLY A 207 22.89 -25.72 -25.66
N GLN A 208 23.68 -24.97 -24.89
CA GLN A 208 25.01 -24.49 -25.23
C GLN A 208 26.10 -25.31 -24.55
N LEU A 209 25.76 -25.98 -23.44
CA LEU A 209 26.68 -26.75 -22.61
C LEU A 209 26.15 -28.17 -22.39
N TYR A 210 27.04 -29.13 -22.26
CA TYR A 210 26.73 -30.50 -21.87
C TYR A 210 27.90 -31.10 -21.07
N PHE A 211 27.62 -32.12 -20.27
CA PHE A 211 28.63 -32.91 -19.57
C PHE A 211 28.94 -34.19 -20.35
N ASP A 212 30.20 -34.58 -20.42
CA ASP A 212 30.59 -35.91 -20.92
C ASP A 212 30.42 -36.99 -19.84
N ASP A 213 30.68 -38.25 -20.20
CA ASP A 213 30.54 -39.40 -19.31
C ASP A 213 31.49 -39.34 -18.09
N GLU A 214 32.53 -38.51 -18.14
CA GLU A 214 33.51 -38.29 -17.08
C GLU A 214 33.18 -37.04 -16.23
N GLY A 215 32.06 -36.35 -16.52
CA GLY A 215 31.61 -35.17 -15.78
C GLY A 215 32.32 -33.87 -16.16
N THR A 216 33.00 -33.82 -17.30
CA THR A 216 33.64 -32.62 -17.85
C THR A 216 32.65 -31.77 -18.63
N LEU A 217 32.63 -30.46 -18.38
CA LEU A 217 31.74 -29.51 -19.05
C LEU A 217 32.28 -29.10 -20.42
N PHE A 218 31.54 -29.38 -21.49
CA PHE A 218 31.85 -29.00 -22.87
C PHE A 218 30.83 -28.03 -23.44
N ALA A 219 31.29 -27.18 -24.37
CA ALA A 219 30.42 -26.34 -25.18
C ALA A 219 30.00 -27.08 -26.45
N ALA A 220 28.70 -27.16 -26.71
CA ALA A 220 28.16 -27.81 -27.91
C ALA A 220 28.46 -27.01 -29.19
N ARG A 221 28.66 -25.69 -29.09
CA ARG A 221 28.94 -24.76 -30.19
C ARG A 221 29.84 -23.63 -29.73
N ALA A 222 30.41 -22.89 -30.68
CA ALA A 222 31.15 -21.65 -30.37
C ALA A 222 30.24 -20.65 -29.65
N ILE A 223 30.61 -20.27 -28.42
CA ILE A 223 29.88 -19.31 -27.59
C ILE A 223 30.34 -17.90 -27.95
N ARG A 224 29.41 -17.02 -28.29
CA ARG A 224 29.72 -15.62 -28.59
C ARG A 224 30.03 -14.85 -27.32
N THR A 225 30.91 -13.86 -27.41
CA THR A 225 31.24 -12.95 -26.31
C THR A 225 29.96 -12.33 -25.72
N HIS A 226 29.88 -12.27 -24.40
CA HIS A 226 28.71 -11.78 -23.64
C HIS A 226 27.42 -12.62 -23.76
N THR A 227 27.49 -13.89 -24.17
CA THR A 227 26.34 -14.79 -24.08
C THR A 227 26.24 -15.37 -22.67
N ALA A 228 25.06 -15.28 -22.05
CA ALA A 228 24.79 -15.95 -20.78
C ALA A 228 24.64 -17.46 -21.01
N ILE A 229 25.39 -18.25 -20.24
CA ILE A 229 25.46 -19.72 -20.37
C ILE A 229 24.75 -20.46 -19.23
N SER A 230 24.30 -19.73 -18.21
CA SER A 230 23.65 -20.25 -17.01
C SER A 230 22.60 -19.28 -16.50
N ASP A 231 21.74 -19.77 -15.62
CA ASP A 231 20.75 -18.94 -14.92
C ASP A 231 21.43 -17.92 -13.99
N PRO A 232 20.81 -16.74 -13.78
CA PRO A 232 21.27 -15.77 -12.82
C PRO A 232 21.26 -16.37 -11.42
N GLY A 233 22.27 -16.06 -10.61
CA GLY A 233 22.40 -16.57 -9.24
C GLY A 233 23.26 -17.83 -9.10
N LEU A 234 23.69 -18.47 -10.19
CA LEU A 234 24.58 -19.65 -10.14
C LEU A 234 25.81 -19.43 -9.24
N LYS A 235 26.45 -18.27 -9.37
CA LYS A 235 27.63 -17.92 -8.56
C LYS A 235 27.36 -18.04 -7.07
N GLU A 236 26.24 -17.48 -6.61
CA GLU A 236 25.85 -17.49 -5.20
C GLU A 236 25.56 -18.90 -4.72
N VAL A 237 24.94 -19.72 -5.58
CA VAL A 237 24.65 -21.13 -5.30
C VAL A 237 25.94 -21.94 -5.15
N ILE A 238 26.90 -21.79 -6.07
CA ILE A 238 28.20 -22.47 -5.99
C ILE A 238 28.97 -22.00 -4.75
N GLU A 239 28.95 -20.71 -4.44
CA GLU A 239 29.60 -20.15 -3.24
C GLU A 239 28.97 -20.61 -1.93
N LYS A 240 27.69 -21.03 -1.94
CA LYS A 240 27.07 -21.71 -0.79
C LYS A 240 27.63 -23.11 -0.58
N ILE A 241 28.02 -23.82 -1.64
CA ILE A 241 28.46 -25.22 -1.60
C ILE A 241 29.95 -25.33 -1.32
N ILE A 242 30.75 -24.42 -1.87
CA ILE A 242 32.21 -24.43 -1.68
C ILE A 242 32.52 -23.85 -0.30
N PRO A 243 33.14 -24.62 0.62
CA PRO A 243 33.56 -24.08 1.90
C PRO A 243 34.58 -22.96 1.68
N LYS A 244 34.33 -21.81 2.29
CA LYS A 244 35.28 -20.69 2.29
C LYS A 244 36.45 -21.10 3.19
N ASN A 245 37.61 -21.38 2.58
CA ASN A 245 38.89 -21.44 3.29
C ASN A 245 39.34 -20.05 3.70
#